data_AF-A0A212U5D1-F1
#
_entry.id   AF-A0A212U5D1-F1
#
_cell.length_a   1.000
_cell.length_b   1.000
_cell.length_c   1.000
_cell.angle_alpha   90.00
_cell.angle_beta   90.00
_cell.angle_gamma   90.00
#
_symmetry.space_group_name_H-M   'P 1'
#
loop_
_entity.id
_entity.type
_entity.pdbx_description
1 polymer ?
#
loop_
_entity_poly.entity_id
_entity_poly.type
_entity_poly.pdbx_seq_one_letter_code
_entity_poly.pdbx_strand_id
1 'polypeptide(L)'
;MSRRYPTPAEEIAEMRGHVQSVATVARGRLEPRSGWVRGAWWLSVLVWAGLAGWTLVRPGGLTVVSDGQVQQLSGWEALILVGLALLLLPMPWMSRLLLSPQWAPMVNMPHKDFWVRTPARLARGERLMWEFLALLTLVTTVLCALPFALPSLWADLGWGELPAAVMVAAMGGLVIGMVVLLVWGMLCFFDPERSAADLPLE
;
A
#
# COMPACT_ATOMS: atom_id res chain seq x y z
N MET A 1 9.92 -13.04 49.67
CA MET A 1 9.14 -12.18 48.76
C MET A 1 8.99 -12.92 47.44
N SER A 2 7.82 -13.49 47.14
CA SER A 2 7.56 -14.12 45.84
C SER A 2 7.33 -13.02 44.79
N ARG A 3 8.15 -12.98 43.73
CA ARG A 3 7.85 -12.15 42.56
C ARG A 3 6.61 -12.74 41.91
N ARG A 4 5.50 -12.00 41.96
CA ARG A 4 4.32 -12.31 41.18
C ARG A 4 4.65 -12.01 39.71
N TYR A 5 4.51 -12.99 38.84
CA TYR A 5 4.58 -12.73 37.41
C TYR A 5 3.32 -11.95 36.99
N PRO A 6 3.46 -10.91 36.16
CA PRO A 6 2.32 -10.20 35.62
C PRO A 6 1.46 -11.17 34.80
N THR A 7 0.15 -10.97 34.88
CA THR A 7 -0.78 -11.70 34.02
C THR A 7 -0.71 -11.16 32.59
N PRO A 8 -1.06 -11.95 31.56
CA PRO A 8 -1.09 -11.45 30.18
C PRO A 8 -1.96 -10.20 29.99
N ALA A 9 -3.00 -10.04 30.82
CA ALA A 9 -3.86 -8.85 30.81
C ALA A 9 -3.14 -7.60 31.34
N GLU A 10 -2.31 -7.75 32.37
CA GLU A 10 -1.50 -6.67 32.93
C GLU A 10 -0.38 -6.25 31.95
N GLU A 11 0.28 -7.21 31.30
CA GLU A 11 1.29 -6.93 30.26
C GLU A 11 0.70 -6.15 29.07
N ILE A 12 -0.49 -6.56 28.59
CA ILE A 12 -1.18 -5.85 27.51
C ILE A 12 -1.60 -4.44 27.93
N ALA A 13 -2.05 -4.25 29.17
CA ALA A 13 -2.44 -2.94 29.69
C ALA A 13 -1.22 -2.00 29.83
N GLU A 14 -0.09 -2.52 30.32
CA GLU A 14 1.16 -1.79 30.44
C GLU A 14 1.71 -1.38 29.07
N MET A 15 1.77 -2.33 28.12
CA MET A 15 2.14 -2.03 26.73
C MET A 15 1.23 -0.98 26.11
N ARG A 16 -0.09 -1.05 26.33
CA ARG A 16 -1.04 -0.06 25.81
C ARG A 16 -0.77 1.33 26.40
N GLY A 17 -0.50 1.42 27.70
CA GLY A 17 -0.14 2.67 28.37
C GLY A 17 1.16 3.28 27.82
N HIS A 18 2.19 2.46 27.62
CA HIS A 18 3.45 2.88 27.02
C HIS A 18 3.28 3.34 25.57
N VAL A 19 2.62 2.54 24.72
CA VAL A 19 2.35 2.90 23.33
C VAL A 19 1.53 4.18 23.25
N GLN A 20 0.58 4.41 24.17
CA GLN A 20 -0.22 5.63 24.19
C GLN A 20 0.60 6.88 24.50
N SER A 21 1.55 6.82 25.44
CA SER A 21 2.41 7.96 25.73
C SER A 21 3.35 8.26 24.57
N VAL A 22 3.96 7.22 23.99
CA VAL A 22 4.86 7.33 22.84
C VAL A 22 4.13 7.84 21.59
N ALA A 23 2.96 7.28 21.28
CA ALA A 23 2.18 7.66 20.10
C ALA A 23 1.64 9.09 20.17
N THR A 24 1.29 9.58 21.36
CA THR A 24 0.86 10.98 21.54
C THR A 24 1.97 11.94 21.16
N VAL A 25 3.20 11.67 21.61
CA VAL A 25 4.38 12.49 21.26
C VAL A 25 4.76 12.31 19.78
N ALA A 26 4.72 11.08 19.26
CA ALA A 26 5.08 10.78 17.89
C ALA A 26 4.16 11.47 16.87
N ARG A 27 2.86 11.59 17.17
CA ARG A 27 1.90 12.34 16.33
C ARG A 27 2.29 13.81 16.15
N GLY A 28 2.94 14.42 17.14
CA GLY A 28 3.45 15.79 17.05
C GLY A 28 4.80 15.92 16.34
N ARG A 29 5.45 14.79 16.01
CA ARG A 29 6.80 14.73 15.44
C ARG A 29 6.88 13.78 14.24
N LEU A 30 5.84 13.78 13.40
CA LEU A 30 5.80 12.92 12.21
C LEU A 30 6.92 13.30 11.24
N GLU A 31 7.64 12.29 10.75
CA GLU A 31 8.67 12.54 9.75
C GLU A 31 8.03 12.89 8.39
N PRO A 32 8.62 13.84 7.64
CA PRO A 32 8.12 14.18 6.31
C PRO A 32 8.27 12.97 5.38
N ARG A 33 7.24 12.75 4.57
CA ARG A 33 7.21 11.68 3.56
C ARG A 33 8.06 12.04 2.37
N SER A 34 8.74 11.04 1.81
CA SER A 34 9.52 11.19 0.60
C SER A 34 8.68 11.76 -0.56
N GLY A 35 9.26 12.72 -1.30
CA GLY A 35 8.60 13.37 -2.44
C GLY A 35 8.27 12.39 -3.57
N TRP A 36 9.18 11.46 -3.88
CA TRP A 36 8.98 10.50 -4.98
C TRP A 36 7.88 9.48 -4.65
N VAL A 37 7.75 9.06 -3.38
CA VAL A 37 6.69 8.13 -2.96
C VAL A 37 5.32 8.82 -2.98
N ARG A 38 5.26 10.11 -2.62
CA ARG A 38 4.04 10.91 -2.81
C ARG A 38 3.66 11.01 -4.29
N GLY A 39 4.64 11.21 -5.16
CA GLY A 39 4.43 11.18 -6.62
C GLY A 39 3.88 9.82 -7.09
N ALA A 40 4.46 8.72 -6.60
CA ALA A 40 4.00 7.37 -6.88
C ALA A 40 2.54 7.13 -6.44
N TRP A 41 2.16 7.61 -5.25
CA TRP A 41 0.77 7.51 -4.78
C TRP A 41 -0.19 8.36 -5.64
N TRP A 42 0.19 9.59 -5.99
CA TRP A 42 -0.60 10.43 -6.89
C TRP A 42 -0.76 9.80 -8.26
N LEU A 43 0.26 9.12 -8.77
CA LEU A 43 0.17 8.37 -10.01
C LEU A 43 -0.93 7.30 -9.93
N SER A 44 -1.05 6.58 -8.81
CA SER A 44 -2.15 5.63 -8.60
C SER A 44 -3.53 6.29 -8.68
N VAL A 45 -3.67 7.47 -8.05
CA VAL A 45 -4.91 8.25 -8.11
C VAL A 45 -5.24 8.65 -9.55
N LEU A 46 -4.23 9.11 -10.30
CA LEU A 46 -4.40 9.52 -11.70
C LEU A 46 -4.75 8.33 -12.61
N VAL A 47 -4.17 7.15 -12.39
CA VAL A 47 -4.51 5.94 -13.15
C VAL A 47 -5.99 5.59 -12.95
N TRP A 48 -6.47 5.57 -11.71
CA TRP A 48 -7.89 5.27 -11.45
C TRP A 48 -8.82 6.37 -11.93
N ALA A 49 -8.48 7.64 -11.75
CA ALA A 49 -9.27 8.76 -12.25
C ALA A 49 -9.36 8.75 -13.78
N GLY A 50 -8.24 8.45 -14.46
CA GLY A 50 -8.18 8.29 -15.91
C GLY A 50 -9.05 7.12 -16.38
N LEU A 51 -8.97 5.97 -15.72
CA LEU A 51 -9.80 4.81 -16.07
C LEU A 51 -11.29 5.10 -15.82
N ALA A 52 -11.65 5.71 -14.69
CA ALA A 52 -13.01 6.16 -14.40
C ALA A 52 -13.53 7.11 -15.49
N GLY A 53 -12.76 8.15 -15.81
CA GLY A 53 -13.11 9.10 -16.86
C GLY A 53 -13.30 8.43 -18.21
N TRP A 54 -12.39 7.52 -18.58
CA TRP A 54 -12.47 6.76 -19.83
C TRP A 54 -13.73 5.88 -19.88
N THR A 55 -14.08 5.20 -18.78
CA THR A 55 -15.29 4.38 -18.71
C THR A 55 -16.58 5.16 -18.90
N LEU A 56 -16.62 6.42 -18.43
CA LEU A 56 -17.80 7.28 -18.53
C LEU A 56 -18.03 7.81 -19.95
N VAL A 57 -16.95 8.00 -20.73
CA VAL A 57 -17.05 8.55 -22.09
C VAL A 57 -17.09 7.49 -23.18
N ARG A 58 -16.74 6.22 -22.87
CA ARG A 58 -16.68 5.13 -23.85
C ARG A 58 -18.04 4.41 -23.95
N PRO A 59 -18.76 4.51 -25.09
CA PRO A 59 -20.10 3.95 -25.22
C PRO A 59 -20.16 2.41 -25.18
N GLY A 60 -19.02 1.73 -25.28
CA GLY A 60 -18.90 0.28 -25.19
C GLY A 60 -18.27 -0.25 -23.89
N GLY A 61 -17.96 0.59 -22.90
CA GLY A 61 -17.30 0.17 -21.66
C GLY A 61 -15.86 -0.36 -21.85
N LEU A 62 -15.41 -1.29 -21.01
CA LEU A 62 -14.02 -1.77 -20.99
C LEU A 62 -13.86 -3.12 -21.67
N THR A 63 -12.74 -3.29 -22.36
CA THR A 63 -12.34 -4.55 -22.96
C THR A 63 -11.46 -5.33 -21.98
N VAL A 64 -11.80 -6.60 -21.74
CA VAL A 64 -11.08 -7.51 -20.84
C VAL A 64 -10.75 -8.78 -21.59
N VAL A 65 -9.57 -9.34 -21.32
CA VAL A 65 -9.21 -10.68 -21.82
C VAL A 65 -9.35 -11.67 -20.68
N SER A 66 -10.28 -12.61 -20.80
CA SER A 66 -10.48 -13.73 -19.86
C SER A 66 -10.50 -15.03 -20.65
N ASP A 67 -9.72 -16.02 -20.23
CA ASP A 67 -9.64 -17.34 -20.86
C ASP A 67 -9.35 -17.32 -22.37
N GLY A 68 -8.53 -16.35 -22.80
CA GLY A 68 -8.18 -16.16 -24.21
C GLY A 68 -9.32 -15.58 -25.07
N GLN A 69 -10.45 -15.22 -24.48
CA GLN A 69 -11.56 -14.54 -25.14
C GLN A 69 -11.58 -13.07 -24.76
N VAL A 70 -11.89 -12.23 -25.75
CA VAL A 70 -12.14 -10.80 -25.53
C VAL A 70 -13.59 -10.65 -25.06
N GLN A 71 -13.76 -10.17 -23.84
CA GLN A 71 -15.05 -9.82 -23.26
C GLN A 71 -15.16 -8.31 -23.15
N GLN A 72 -16.38 -7.81 -23.34
CA GLN A 72 -16.70 -6.40 -23.23
C GLN A 72 -17.57 -6.19 -22.00
N LEU A 73 -17.02 -5.48 -21.02
CA LEU A 73 -17.75 -5.04 -19.85
C LEU A 73 -18.60 -3.85 -20.21
N SER A 74 -19.86 -3.86 -19.81
CA SER A 74 -20.72 -2.68 -19.88
C SER A 74 -20.13 -1.53 -19.04
N GLY A 75 -20.51 -0.29 -19.36
CA GLY A 75 -20.04 0.89 -18.62
C GLY A 75 -20.34 0.82 -17.11
N TRP A 76 -21.46 0.22 -16.71
CA TRP A 76 -21.82 0.07 -15.30
C TRP A 76 -20.95 -0.98 -14.58
N GLU A 77 -20.68 -2.12 -15.21
CA GLU A 77 -19.77 -3.14 -14.64
C GLU A 77 -18.36 -2.60 -14.49
N ALA A 78 -17.89 -1.85 -15.48
CA ALA A 78 -16.61 -1.15 -15.43
C ALA A 78 -16.55 -0.15 -14.26
N LEU A 79 -17.61 0.63 -14.02
CA LEU A 79 -17.68 1.55 -12.89
C LEU A 79 -17.67 0.85 -11.54
N ILE A 80 -18.35 -0.29 -11.39
CA ILE A 80 -18.31 -1.09 -10.16
C ILE A 80 -16.87 -1.54 -9.88
N LEU A 81 -16.18 -2.07 -10.88
CA LEU A 81 -14.80 -2.53 -10.73
C LEU A 81 -13.85 -1.38 -10.38
N VAL A 82 -13.97 -0.25 -11.06
CA VAL A 82 -13.21 0.96 -10.72
C VAL A 82 -13.53 1.43 -9.30
N GLY A 83 -14.81 1.43 -8.91
CA GLY A 83 -15.25 1.78 -7.56
C GLY A 83 -14.67 0.87 -6.47
N LEU A 84 -14.67 -0.44 -6.70
CA LEU A 84 -14.02 -1.41 -5.82
C LEU A 84 -12.51 -1.17 -5.73
N ALA A 85 -11.86 -0.86 -6.85
CA ALA A 85 -10.43 -0.61 -6.86
C ALA A 85 -10.03 0.71 -6.19
N LEU A 86 -10.91 1.73 -6.20
CA LEU A 86 -10.72 2.97 -5.44
C LEU A 86 -10.65 2.73 -3.92
N LEU A 87 -11.20 1.62 -3.42
CA LEU A 87 -11.05 1.23 -2.00
C LEU A 87 -9.61 0.91 -1.61
N LEU A 88 -8.71 0.72 -2.59
CA LEU A 88 -7.27 0.54 -2.33
C LEU A 88 -6.56 1.87 -2.06
N LEU A 89 -7.04 3.00 -2.58
CA LEU A 89 -6.40 4.30 -2.38
C LEU A 89 -6.16 4.71 -0.92
N PRO A 90 -7.07 4.44 0.05
CA PRO A 90 -6.82 4.77 1.44
C PRO A 90 -5.77 3.90 2.15
N MET A 91 -5.27 2.82 1.53
CA MET A 91 -4.28 1.90 2.14
C MET A 91 -3.12 2.62 2.85
N PRO A 92 -2.45 3.63 2.26
CA PRO A 92 -1.32 4.27 2.93
C PRO A 92 -1.68 4.90 4.27
N TRP A 93 -2.92 5.39 4.43
CA TRP A 93 -3.39 5.95 5.69
C TRP A 93 -3.59 4.92 6.79
N MET A 94 -3.67 3.63 6.45
CA MET A 94 -3.68 2.55 7.45
C MET A 94 -2.40 2.54 8.30
N SER A 95 -1.29 3.13 7.83
CA SER A 95 -0.10 3.37 8.65
C SER A 95 -0.40 4.12 9.96
N ARG A 96 -1.45 4.96 9.98
CA ARG A 96 -1.89 5.69 11.18
C ARG A 96 -2.44 4.79 12.28
N LEU A 97 -2.81 3.55 11.96
CA LEU A 97 -3.18 2.55 12.97
C LEU A 97 -2.03 2.28 13.94
N LEU A 98 -0.76 2.44 13.52
CA LEU A 98 0.41 2.35 14.39
C LEU A 98 0.45 3.43 15.49
N LEU A 99 -0.22 4.57 15.27
CA LEU A 99 -0.29 5.69 16.22
C LEU A 99 -1.55 5.65 17.09
N SER A 100 -2.44 4.68 16.84
CA SER A 100 -3.67 4.50 17.60
C SER A 100 -3.44 3.52 18.75
N PRO A 101 -3.69 3.91 20.01
CA PRO A 101 -3.52 3.01 21.16
C PRO A 101 -4.37 1.75 21.09
N GLN A 102 -5.53 1.83 20.42
CA GLN A 102 -6.46 0.71 20.28
C GLN A 102 -5.95 -0.31 19.25
N TRP A 103 -5.37 0.16 18.16
CA TRP A 103 -5.00 -0.67 17.00
C TRP A 103 -3.53 -1.05 16.96
N ALA A 104 -2.63 -0.22 17.49
CA ALA A 104 -1.19 -0.48 17.50
C ALA A 104 -0.83 -1.85 18.10
N PRO A 105 -1.47 -2.34 19.19
CA PRO A 105 -1.24 -3.70 19.69
C PRO A 105 -1.64 -4.80 18.71
N MET A 106 -2.67 -4.56 17.88
CA MET A 106 -3.19 -5.51 16.89
C MET A 106 -2.37 -5.54 15.59
N VAL A 107 -1.66 -4.46 15.27
CA VAL A 107 -0.80 -4.44 14.07
C VAL A 107 0.40 -5.36 14.31
N ASN A 108 0.48 -6.42 13.51
CA ASN A 108 1.67 -7.25 13.43
C ASN A 108 2.72 -6.52 12.60
N MET A 109 3.84 -6.12 13.22
CA MET A 109 4.95 -5.48 12.53
C MET A 109 6.28 -6.10 12.96
N PRO A 110 7.23 -6.26 12.03
CA PRO A 110 8.59 -6.71 12.36
C PRO A 110 9.23 -5.80 13.41
N HIS A 111 9.92 -6.38 14.39
CA HIS A 111 10.61 -5.65 15.46
C HIS A 111 9.72 -4.63 16.18
N LYS A 112 8.48 -5.01 16.49
CA LYS A 112 7.48 -4.11 17.08
C LYS A 112 8.02 -3.31 18.27
N ASP A 113 8.68 -4.01 19.19
CA ASP A 113 9.24 -3.44 20.42
C ASP A 113 10.33 -2.40 20.15
N PHE A 114 11.06 -2.53 19.04
CA PHE A 114 12.05 -1.54 18.63
C PHE A 114 11.38 -0.21 18.22
N TRP A 115 10.35 -0.28 17.39
CA TRP A 115 9.69 0.89 16.82
C TRP A 115 8.86 1.65 17.86
N VAL A 116 8.20 0.95 18.79
CA VAL A 116 7.38 1.60 19.82
C VAL A 116 8.19 2.13 21.01
N ARG A 117 9.51 1.88 21.04
CA ARG A 117 10.36 2.24 22.18
C ARG A 117 10.47 3.73 22.42
N THR A 118 10.57 4.52 21.35
CA THR A 118 10.69 5.98 21.43
C THR A 118 9.80 6.67 20.42
N PRO A 119 9.38 7.93 20.67
CA PRO A 119 8.51 8.66 19.75
C PRO A 119 9.12 8.85 18.36
N ALA A 120 10.44 9.10 18.28
CA ALA A 120 11.15 9.27 17.02
C ALA A 120 11.15 7.99 16.18
N ARG A 121 11.38 6.84 16.81
CA ARG A 121 11.33 5.54 16.13
C ARG A 121 9.92 5.23 15.65
N LEU A 122 8.90 5.50 16.45
CA LEU A 122 7.51 5.27 16.05
C LEU A 122 7.09 6.17 14.88
N ALA A 123 7.50 7.44 14.89
CA ALA A 123 7.27 8.36 13.79
C ALA A 123 7.96 7.90 12.48
N ARG A 124 9.21 7.43 12.57
CA ARG A 124 9.92 6.85 11.42
C ARG A 124 9.26 5.56 10.93
N GLY A 125 8.84 4.69 11.84
CA GLY A 125 8.10 3.46 11.53
C GLY A 125 6.78 3.74 10.80
N GLU A 126 6.02 4.75 11.24
CA GLU A 126 4.81 5.20 10.53
C GLU A 126 5.13 5.72 9.13
N ARG A 127 6.19 6.54 8.97
CA ARG A 127 6.60 7.03 7.65
C ARG A 127 6.95 5.87 6.72
N LEU A 128 7.81 4.96 7.14
CA LEU A 128 8.22 3.80 6.34
C LEU A 128 7.02 2.93 5.97
N MET A 129 6.05 2.78 6.90
CA MET A 129 4.85 1.97 6.66
C MET A 129 3.96 2.66 5.62
N TRP A 130 3.78 3.97 5.75
CA TRP A 130 3.05 4.76 4.77
C TRP A 130 3.70 4.65 3.39
N GLU A 131 5.02 4.78 3.31
CA GLU A 131 5.76 4.73 2.06
C GLU A 131 5.66 3.36 1.41
N PHE A 132 5.83 2.29 2.19
CA PHE A 132 5.65 0.93 1.71
C PHE A 132 4.23 0.67 1.19
N LEU A 133 3.21 1.06 1.97
CA LEU A 133 1.81 0.90 1.57
C LEU A 133 1.46 1.75 0.34
N ALA A 134 2.05 2.94 0.17
CA ALA A 134 1.87 3.78 -1.02
C ALA A 134 2.43 3.12 -2.28
N LEU A 135 3.64 2.54 -2.20
CA LEU A 135 4.23 1.80 -3.32
C LEU A 135 3.47 0.52 -3.63
N LEU A 136 3.04 -0.20 -2.60
CA LEU A 136 2.18 -1.38 -2.76
C LEU A 136 0.87 -0.99 -3.44
N THR A 137 0.24 0.11 -3.01
CA THR A 137 -0.98 0.65 -3.63
C THR A 137 -0.77 0.97 -5.10
N LEU A 138 0.37 1.59 -5.48
CA LEU A 138 0.69 1.84 -6.89
C LEU A 138 0.82 0.55 -7.68
N VAL A 139 1.60 -0.42 -7.19
CA VAL A 139 1.80 -1.67 -7.92
C VAL A 139 0.48 -2.42 -8.09
N THR A 140 -0.31 -2.55 -7.02
CA THR A 140 -1.63 -3.15 -7.09
C THR A 140 -2.55 -2.37 -8.03
N THR A 141 -2.48 -1.03 -8.03
CA THR A 141 -3.23 -0.19 -8.97
C THR A 141 -2.89 -0.53 -10.40
N VAL A 142 -1.60 -0.59 -10.76
CA VAL A 142 -1.19 -0.91 -12.13
C VAL A 142 -1.55 -2.35 -12.48
N LEU A 143 -1.32 -3.31 -11.58
CA LEU A 143 -1.70 -4.72 -11.77
C LEU A 143 -3.21 -4.88 -12.03
N CYS A 144 -4.04 -4.13 -11.31
CA CYS A 144 -5.48 -4.18 -11.48
C CYS A 144 -5.92 -3.40 -12.72
N ALA A 145 -5.34 -2.24 -13.03
CA ALA A 145 -5.78 -1.41 -14.15
C ALA A 145 -5.30 -1.93 -15.52
N LEU A 146 -4.10 -2.53 -15.59
CA LEU A 146 -3.48 -2.94 -16.85
C LEU A 146 -4.33 -3.93 -17.66
N PRO A 147 -4.94 -4.98 -17.08
CA PRO A 147 -5.80 -5.92 -17.81
C PRO A 147 -7.01 -5.27 -18.48
N PHE A 148 -7.42 -4.08 -18.03
CA PHE A 148 -8.52 -3.32 -18.64
C PHE A 148 -8.00 -2.27 -19.62
N ALA A 149 -6.97 -1.51 -19.22
CA ALA A 149 -6.46 -0.40 -20.00
C ALA A 149 -5.76 -0.87 -21.28
N LEU A 150 -4.94 -1.92 -21.19
CA LEU A 150 -4.11 -2.36 -22.31
C LEU A 150 -4.96 -2.94 -23.46
N PRO A 151 -5.91 -3.87 -23.25
CA PRO A 151 -6.74 -4.38 -24.35
C PRO A 151 -7.68 -3.31 -24.90
N SER A 152 -8.21 -2.43 -24.04
CA SER A 152 -9.09 -1.34 -24.47
C SER A 152 -8.35 -0.35 -25.37
N LEU A 153 -7.11 0.03 -25.00
CA LEU A 153 -6.26 0.88 -25.82
C LEU A 153 -5.92 0.21 -27.15
N TRP A 154 -5.58 -1.07 -27.12
CA TRP A 154 -5.22 -1.84 -28.32
C TRP A 154 -6.36 -1.89 -29.32
N ALA A 155 -7.59 -2.12 -28.82
CA ALA A 155 -8.80 -2.12 -29.61
C ALA A 155 -9.10 -0.73 -30.20
N ASP A 156 -8.97 0.33 -29.40
CA ASP A 156 -9.20 1.72 -29.86
C ASP A 156 -8.20 2.16 -30.94
N LEU A 157 -6.99 1.57 -30.95
CA LEU A 157 -5.97 1.82 -31.97
C LEU A 157 -6.17 0.99 -33.25
N GLY A 158 -7.12 0.06 -33.27
CA GLY A 158 -7.40 -0.79 -34.44
C GLY A 158 -6.29 -1.79 -34.76
N TRP A 159 -5.43 -2.13 -33.80
CA TRP A 159 -4.28 -3.03 -33.99
C TRP A 159 -4.65 -4.52 -33.97
N GLY A 160 -5.92 -4.84 -34.15
CA GLY A 160 -6.43 -6.21 -34.08
C GLY A 160 -6.39 -6.79 -32.67
N GLU A 161 -6.14 -8.08 -32.56
CA GLU A 161 -6.08 -8.78 -31.28
C GLU A 161 -4.77 -8.47 -30.54
N LEU A 162 -4.86 -8.18 -29.24
CA LEU A 162 -3.70 -7.99 -28.39
C LEU A 162 -2.95 -9.33 -28.26
N PRO A 163 -1.67 -9.42 -28.66
CA PRO A 163 -0.92 -10.66 -28.54
C PRO A 163 -0.77 -11.07 -27.06
N ALA A 164 -1.09 -12.33 -26.74
CA ALA A 164 -1.01 -12.85 -25.37
C ALA A 164 0.38 -12.66 -24.73
N ALA A 165 1.45 -12.80 -25.53
CA ALA A 165 2.82 -12.58 -25.07
C ALA A 165 3.07 -11.15 -24.55
N VAL A 166 2.42 -10.13 -25.14
CA VAL A 166 2.54 -8.74 -24.69
C VAL A 166 1.88 -8.57 -23.33
N MET A 167 0.68 -9.11 -23.15
CA MET A 167 -0.02 -9.08 -21.85
C MET A 167 0.77 -9.82 -20.77
N VAL A 168 1.26 -11.02 -21.08
CA VAL A 168 2.06 -11.84 -20.15
C VAL A 168 3.36 -11.14 -19.79
N ALA A 169 4.07 -10.55 -20.75
CA ALA A 169 5.31 -9.81 -20.47
C ALA A 169 5.05 -8.59 -19.57
N ALA A 170 3.99 -7.84 -19.85
CA ALA A 170 3.65 -6.65 -19.07
C ALA A 170 3.21 -7.02 -17.64
N MET A 171 2.37 -8.05 -17.48
CA MET A 171 1.95 -8.54 -16.17
C MET A 171 3.09 -9.20 -15.39
N GLY A 172 3.89 -10.04 -16.06
CA GLY A 172 5.05 -10.69 -15.46
C GLY A 172 6.09 -9.69 -14.97
N GLY A 173 6.37 -8.64 -15.75
CA GLY A 173 7.25 -7.54 -15.34
C GLY A 173 6.77 -6.83 -14.07
N LEU A 174 5.46 -6.57 -13.97
CA LEU A 174 4.87 -5.95 -12.77
C LEU A 174 4.93 -6.87 -11.56
N VAL A 175 4.68 -8.18 -11.72
CA VAL A 175 4.83 -9.16 -10.63
C VAL A 175 6.27 -9.21 -10.13
N ILE A 176 7.26 -9.21 -11.03
CA ILE A 176 8.67 -9.15 -10.65
C ILE A 176 8.97 -7.85 -9.89
N GLY A 177 8.51 -6.71 -10.41
CA GLY A 177 8.66 -5.41 -9.74
C GLY A 177 8.01 -5.39 -8.35
N MET A 178 6.85 -6.02 -8.19
CA MET A 178 6.18 -6.20 -6.89
C MET A 178 7.06 -6.98 -5.93
N VAL A 179 7.61 -8.12 -6.36
CA VAL A 179 8.49 -8.95 -5.53
C VAL A 179 9.72 -8.14 -5.09
N VAL A 180 10.34 -7.40 -6.00
CA VAL A 180 11.48 -6.52 -5.66
C VAL A 180 11.09 -5.46 -4.63
N LEU A 181 9.92 -4.82 -4.78
CA LEU A 181 9.43 -3.82 -3.82
C LEU A 181 9.07 -4.43 -2.46
N LEU A 182 8.49 -5.63 -2.44
CA LEU A 182 8.22 -6.36 -1.20
C LEU A 182 9.52 -6.72 -0.48
N VAL A 183 10.53 -7.22 -1.21
CA VAL A 183 11.85 -7.52 -0.65
C VAL A 183 12.52 -6.25 -0.15
N TRP A 184 12.49 -5.16 -0.91
CA TRP A 184 13.02 -3.86 -0.48
C TRP A 184 12.32 -3.37 0.80
N GLY A 185 10.99 -3.41 0.84
CA GLY A 185 10.21 -3.01 2.01
C GLY A 185 10.52 -3.89 3.23
N MET A 186 10.68 -5.20 3.03
CA MET A 186 11.16 -6.09 4.07
C MET A 186 12.55 -5.67 4.54
N LEU A 187 13.52 -5.44 3.66
CA LEU A 187 14.87 -5.04 4.09
C LEU A 187 14.86 -3.73 4.88
N CYS A 188 14.05 -2.74 4.50
CA CYS A 188 13.92 -1.48 5.24
C CYS A 188 13.26 -1.66 6.62
N PHE A 189 12.30 -2.57 6.77
CA PHE A 189 11.59 -2.82 8.02
C PHE A 189 12.25 -3.85 8.95
N PHE A 190 12.98 -4.80 8.38
CA PHE A 190 13.62 -5.90 9.10
C PHE A 190 15.06 -5.59 9.51
N ASP A 191 15.68 -4.54 8.97
CA ASP A 191 16.96 -4.01 9.45
C ASP A 191 16.76 -2.63 10.15
N PRO A 192 16.18 -2.63 11.37
CA PRO A 192 15.87 -1.41 12.10
C PRO A 192 17.12 -0.60 12.46
N GLU A 193 18.29 -1.24 12.59
CA GLU A 193 19.54 -0.57 12.93
C GLU A 193 20.03 0.29 11.77
N ARG A 194 20.00 -0.23 10.55
CA ARG A 194 20.32 0.53 9.34
C ARG A 194 19.34 1.68 9.11
N SER A 195 18.05 1.45 9.37
CA SER A 195 17.01 2.46 9.21
C SER A 195 17.02 3.53 10.32
N ALA A 196 17.64 3.25 11.46
CA ALA A 196 17.76 4.15 12.61
C ALA A 196 19.14 4.79 12.76
N ALA A 197 20.10 4.51 11.87
CA ALA A 197 21.47 5.02 11.94
C ALA A 197 21.53 6.57 12.02
N ASP A 198 20.54 7.25 11.46
CA ASP A 198 20.45 8.72 11.46
C ASP A 198 19.59 9.30 12.59
N LEU A 199 19.00 8.46 13.46
CA LEU A 199 18.22 8.94 14.60
C LEU A 199 19.16 9.37 15.73
N PRO A 200 18.90 10.51 16.40
CA PRO A 200 19.68 10.90 17.56
C PRO A 200 19.60 9.82 18.63
N LEU A 201 20.73 9.51 19.26
CA LEU A 201 20.82 8.63 20.42
C LEU A 201 20.17 9.35 21.62
N GLU A 202 18.87 9.21 21.76
CA GLU A 202 18.11 9.59 22.97
C GLU A 202 18.09 8.42 23.98
#